data_AF-A0A6P2B521-F1
#
_entry.id   AF-A0A6P2B521-F1
#
_cell.length_a   1.000
_cell.length_b   1.000
_cell.length_c   1.000
_cell.angle_alpha   90.00
_cell.angle_beta   90.00
_cell.angle_gamma   90.00
#
_symmetry.space_group_name_H-M   'P 1'
#
loop_
_entity.id
_entity.type
_entity.pdbx_description
1 polymer ?
#
loop_
_entity_poly.entity_id
_entity_poly.type
_entity_poly.pdbx_seq_one_letter_code
_entity_poly.pdbx_strand_id
1 'polypeptide(L)'
;MVWAAPMRQADLFELFILQARNDLELTANEALGEGVRPDTWTFNFDLTTNTFVADLWYDNEILAEEVFGAGERPERWFGATTFDPFLLSRNIRHDLELTADTVFASAVDRPVGWNGAPPINRCSRTVQNIIRYVEALYEVRPLTDQGEPDYCDQLRFELEGELIRVSLSPIEGFDFGSLQERFIAARGDLERTANDVLGVNERPADWIGFIEDSPSLEQDLNTDIEILANVIFQGLGRPSGWARYIPDSLAISFFNLRYNLETMTDEALGDGIRPGSWQGQDSTLRCEPLTQALSAILGDLFGFSPNRDVGERTTAQFCTAFNQQVNNYADNPPTEDFRELIDDPRDRVFSGEAEFAWAFLDVGALDYMGAMPPGTRFRAWYRNFQESTMMYVTGIDQDFGVFIDRRFTDLDPDVFARLPTLDGVRPLTYCNASWCNGPGPTPTPRGGSAVERLVLGAGTAVPDVQTVEEVRETTGKTQVSWNHIRVTYLLDRPEAGAVQVALEICAETAQINCEPVNSVLDQTLGVFKPVVGVFEGLNVYEVSYGYSTEVVVEGESFISPDIWISDPTLR
;
A
#
# COMPACT_ATOMS: atom_id res chain seq x y z
N MET A 1 15.05 -34.32 -20.23
CA MET A 1 15.27 -33.74 -18.89
C MET A 1 15.01 -32.25 -19.03
N VAL A 2 13.76 -31.85 -18.86
CA VAL A 2 13.32 -30.45 -19.01
C VAL A 2 13.69 -29.76 -17.71
N TRP A 3 14.60 -28.80 -17.79
CA TRP A 3 14.91 -27.93 -16.67
C TRP A 3 13.71 -27.02 -16.46
N ALA A 4 12.95 -27.25 -15.39
CA ALA A 4 11.99 -26.28 -14.90
C ALA A 4 12.79 -25.03 -14.50
N ALA A 5 12.50 -23.91 -15.15
CA ALA A 5 12.95 -22.61 -14.68
C ALA A 5 12.48 -22.43 -13.23
N PRO A 6 13.27 -21.76 -12.36
CA PRO A 6 12.79 -21.43 -11.03
C PRO A 6 11.49 -20.65 -11.16
N MET A 7 10.43 -21.11 -10.50
CA MET A 7 9.18 -20.37 -10.40
C MET A 7 9.51 -19.00 -9.81
N ARG A 8 9.50 -17.95 -10.65
CA ARG A 8 9.20 -16.62 -10.15
C ARG A 8 7.89 -16.79 -9.38
N GLN A 9 7.88 -16.45 -8.08
CA GLN A 9 6.62 -16.22 -7.40
C GLN A 9 5.89 -15.19 -8.26
N ALA A 10 4.79 -15.60 -8.90
CA ALA A 10 3.95 -14.68 -9.63
C ALA A 10 3.55 -13.57 -8.65
N ASP A 11 3.58 -12.32 -9.12
CA ASP A 11 3.00 -11.22 -8.38
C ASP A 11 1.54 -11.60 -8.04
N LEU A 12 1.07 -11.28 -6.83
CA LEU A 12 -0.31 -11.56 -6.42
C LEU A 12 -1.31 -10.93 -7.39
N PHE A 13 -0.94 -9.79 -7.97
CA PHE A 13 -1.70 -9.14 -9.03
C PHE A 13 -1.73 -9.96 -10.32
N GLU A 14 -0.58 -10.43 -10.81
CA GLU A 14 -0.49 -11.29 -12.01
C GLU A 14 -1.33 -12.57 -11.83
N LEU A 15 -1.31 -13.17 -10.64
CA LEU A 15 -2.15 -14.32 -10.33
C LEU A 15 -3.64 -13.96 -10.37
N PHE A 16 -4.03 -12.82 -9.78
CA PHE A 16 -5.41 -12.35 -9.75
C PHE A 16 -5.97 -12.13 -11.17
N ILE A 17 -5.24 -11.42 -12.03
CA ILE A 17 -5.67 -11.15 -13.41
C ILE A 17 -5.65 -12.41 -14.29
N LEU A 18 -4.72 -13.35 -14.03
CA LEU A 18 -4.72 -14.65 -14.70
C LEU A 18 -5.93 -15.52 -14.30
N GLN A 19 -6.28 -15.53 -13.01
CA GLN A 19 -7.47 -16.23 -12.52
C GLN A 19 -8.75 -15.63 -13.10
N ALA A 20 -8.85 -14.29 -13.15
CA ALA A 20 -9.96 -13.61 -13.82
C ALA A 20 -10.04 -13.98 -15.31
N ARG A 21 -8.90 -14.07 -16.01
CA ARG A 21 -8.87 -14.54 -17.41
C ARG A 21 -9.38 -15.97 -17.57
N ASN A 22 -8.92 -16.89 -16.73
CA ASN A 22 -9.35 -18.29 -16.79
C ASN A 22 -10.85 -18.42 -16.51
N ASP A 23 -11.36 -17.69 -15.52
CA ASP A 23 -12.77 -17.66 -15.16
C ASP A 23 -13.63 -17.05 -16.28
N LEU A 24 -13.14 -16.01 -16.97
CA LEU A 24 -13.78 -15.44 -18.16
C LEU A 24 -13.90 -16.49 -19.27
N GLU A 25 -12.83 -17.22 -19.56
CA GLU A 25 -12.85 -18.27 -20.59
C GLU A 25 -13.77 -19.45 -20.23
N LEU A 26 -13.86 -19.81 -18.94
CA LEU A 26 -14.82 -20.81 -18.45
C LEU A 26 -16.27 -20.34 -18.61
N THR A 27 -16.55 -19.09 -18.25
CA THR A 27 -17.87 -18.49 -18.39
C THR A 27 -18.27 -18.41 -19.87
N ALA A 28 -17.35 -18.01 -20.74
CA ALA A 28 -17.57 -17.97 -22.18
C ALA A 28 -17.81 -19.37 -22.77
N ASN A 29 -17.09 -20.40 -22.31
CA ASN A 29 -17.34 -21.78 -22.74
C ASN A 29 -18.75 -22.26 -22.39
N GLU A 30 -19.25 -21.92 -21.21
CA GLU A 30 -20.61 -22.28 -20.82
C GLU A 30 -21.65 -21.49 -21.63
N ALA A 31 -21.45 -20.17 -21.77
CA ALA A 31 -22.42 -19.29 -22.44
C ALA A 31 -22.48 -19.51 -23.97
N LEU A 32 -21.32 -19.72 -24.62
CA LEU A 32 -21.19 -19.72 -26.08
C LEU A 32 -20.85 -21.09 -26.66
N GLY A 33 -20.41 -22.03 -25.83
CA GLY A 33 -19.86 -23.32 -26.23
C GLY A 33 -18.34 -23.39 -26.16
N GLU A 34 -17.81 -24.60 -25.96
CA GLU A 34 -16.38 -24.84 -25.78
C GLU A 34 -15.55 -24.36 -26.98
N GLY A 35 -14.62 -23.42 -26.73
CA GLY A 35 -13.74 -22.85 -27.74
C GLY A 35 -14.41 -21.92 -28.76
N VAL A 36 -15.70 -21.63 -28.60
CA VAL A 36 -16.44 -20.68 -29.44
C VAL A 36 -16.28 -19.28 -28.86
N ARG A 37 -15.76 -18.35 -29.65
CA ARG A 37 -15.61 -16.94 -29.26
C ARG A 37 -16.07 -16.02 -30.40
N PRO A 38 -16.55 -14.81 -30.08
CA PRO A 38 -16.81 -13.78 -31.09
C PRO A 38 -15.53 -13.40 -31.84
N ASP A 39 -15.67 -12.94 -33.09
CA ASP A 39 -14.54 -12.62 -33.98
C ASP A 39 -13.60 -11.54 -33.43
N THR A 40 -14.09 -10.70 -32.52
CA THR A 40 -13.33 -9.60 -31.89
C THR A 40 -12.66 -9.98 -30.58
N TRP A 41 -12.80 -11.23 -30.11
CA TRP A 41 -12.14 -11.70 -28.89
C TRP A 41 -10.61 -11.60 -29.02
N THR A 42 -9.93 -11.03 -28.03
CA THR A 42 -8.51 -10.68 -28.15
C THR A 42 -7.58 -11.89 -28.10
N PHE A 43 -7.99 -12.96 -27.39
CA PHE A 43 -7.15 -14.12 -27.08
C PHE A 43 -5.81 -13.75 -26.43
N ASN A 44 -5.76 -12.67 -25.65
CA ASN A 44 -4.54 -12.31 -24.94
C ASN A 44 -4.39 -13.11 -23.63
N PHE A 45 -3.38 -13.99 -23.60
CA PHE A 45 -2.98 -14.78 -22.43
C PHE A 45 -1.56 -14.44 -21.94
N ASP A 46 -0.92 -13.43 -22.52
CA ASP A 46 0.45 -13.03 -22.19
C ASP A 46 0.43 -11.89 -21.16
N LEU A 47 0.63 -12.26 -19.89
CA LEU A 47 0.68 -11.33 -18.75
C LEU A 47 1.76 -10.24 -18.90
N THR A 48 2.74 -10.43 -19.77
CA THR A 48 3.81 -9.44 -20.00
C THR A 48 3.39 -8.29 -20.91
N THR A 49 2.21 -8.38 -21.51
CA THR A 49 1.70 -7.32 -22.40
C THR A 49 1.06 -6.18 -21.60
N ASN A 50 1.42 -4.94 -21.96
CA ASN A 50 0.84 -3.74 -21.32
C ASN A 50 -0.68 -3.60 -21.54
N THR A 51 -1.24 -4.35 -22.49
CA THR A 51 -2.68 -4.33 -22.80
C THR A 51 -3.45 -5.43 -22.09
N PHE A 52 -2.81 -6.35 -21.35
CA PHE A 52 -3.48 -7.53 -20.79
C PHE A 52 -4.78 -7.21 -20.03
N VAL A 53 -4.75 -6.23 -19.13
CA VAL A 53 -5.93 -5.85 -18.33
C VAL A 53 -7.00 -5.17 -19.19
N ALA A 54 -6.60 -4.34 -20.16
CA ALA A 54 -7.53 -3.70 -21.08
C ALA A 54 -8.20 -4.71 -22.03
N ASP A 55 -7.43 -5.68 -22.53
CA ASP A 55 -7.91 -6.77 -23.37
C ASP A 55 -8.84 -7.71 -22.58
N LEU A 56 -8.52 -7.98 -21.31
CA LEU A 56 -9.38 -8.71 -20.39
C LEU A 56 -10.72 -7.99 -20.15
N TRP A 57 -10.70 -6.67 -19.94
CA TRP A 57 -11.92 -5.87 -19.82
C TRP A 57 -12.74 -5.93 -21.11
N TYR A 58 -12.09 -5.75 -22.25
CA TYR A 58 -12.76 -5.74 -23.55
C TYR A 58 -13.43 -7.09 -23.86
N ASP A 59 -12.75 -8.20 -23.60
CA ASP A 59 -13.33 -9.54 -23.75
C ASP A 59 -14.49 -9.77 -22.76
N ASN A 60 -14.39 -9.25 -21.53
CA ASN A 60 -15.49 -9.30 -20.56
C ASN A 60 -16.72 -8.51 -21.03
N GLU A 61 -16.54 -7.33 -21.62
CA GLU A 61 -17.63 -6.55 -22.23
C GLU A 61 -18.25 -7.30 -23.41
N ILE A 62 -17.44 -7.90 -24.29
CA ILE A 62 -17.95 -8.73 -25.40
C ILE A 62 -18.80 -9.89 -24.87
N LEU A 63 -18.35 -10.59 -23.83
CA LEU A 63 -19.14 -11.66 -23.23
C LEU A 63 -20.45 -11.13 -22.64
N ALA A 64 -20.42 -9.96 -22.01
CA ALA A 64 -21.63 -9.30 -21.51
C ALA A 64 -22.63 -8.97 -22.63
N GLU A 65 -22.16 -8.55 -23.81
CA GLU A 65 -23.06 -8.33 -24.96
C GLU A 65 -23.79 -9.62 -25.37
N GLU A 66 -23.12 -10.77 -25.30
CA GLU A 66 -23.71 -12.07 -25.65
C GLU A 66 -24.66 -12.58 -24.55
N VAL A 67 -24.34 -12.35 -23.28
CA VAL A 67 -25.13 -12.85 -22.13
C VAL A 67 -26.34 -11.97 -21.83
N PHE A 68 -26.17 -10.65 -21.82
CA PHE A 68 -27.21 -9.69 -21.44
C PHE A 68 -27.91 -9.04 -22.64
N GLY A 69 -27.25 -9.01 -23.79
CA GLY A 69 -27.73 -8.34 -25.00
C GLY A 69 -26.97 -7.04 -25.30
N ALA A 70 -27.01 -6.64 -26.57
CA ALA A 70 -26.27 -5.50 -27.09
C ALA A 70 -26.61 -4.18 -26.37
N GLY A 71 -25.63 -3.60 -25.69
CA GLY A 71 -25.73 -2.35 -24.92
C GLY A 71 -26.48 -2.48 -23.59
N GLU A 72 -26.88 -3.69 -23.20
CA GLU A 72 -27.58 -3.95 -21.95
C GLU A 72 -26.58 -4.39 -20.89
N ARG A 73 -26.66 -3.79 -19.70
CA ARG A 73 -25.82 -4.14 -18.55
C ARG A 73 -26.68 -4.20 -17.28
N PRO A 74 -26.39 -5.13 -16.35
CA PRO A 74 -27.01 -5.14 -15.05
C PRO A 74 -26.79 -3.80 -14.32
N GLU A 75 -27.72 -3.41 -13.44
CA GLU A 75 -27.65 -2.16 -12.67
C GLU A 75 -26.32 -2.00 -11.90
N ARG A 76 -25.74 -3.12 -11.44
CA ARG A 76 -24.50 -3.15 -10.67
C ARG A 76 -23.22 -3.25 -11.51
N TRP A 77 -23.31 -3.18 -12.85
CA TRP A 77 -22.14 -3.24 -13.72
C TRP A 77 -21.24 -2.02 -13.52
N PHE A 78 -19.95 -2.23 -13.27
CA PHE A 78 -19.00 -1.14 -13.03
C PHE A 78 -18.43 -0.61 -14.35
N GLY A 79 -17.99 -1.51 -15.22
CA GLY A 79 -17.28 -1.18 -16.47
C GLY A 79 -15.89 -0.55 -16.25
N ALA A 80 -15.33 -0.01 -17.32
CA ALA A 80 -14.03 0.66 -17.30
C ALA A 80 -14.16 2.10 -16.80
N THR A 81 -13.91 2.30 -15.50
CA THR A 81 -14.05 3.60 -14.84
C THR A 81 -12.72 4.29 -14.55
N THR A 82 -11.60 3.62 -14.82
CA THR A 82 -10.25 4.06 -14.43
C THR A 82 -9.22 3.49 -15.38
N PHE A 83 -8.07 4.15 -15.46
CA PHE A 83 -6.88 3.66 -16.18
C PHE A 83 -5.91 2.92 -15.27
N ASP A 84 -6.16 2.90 -13.97
CA ASP A 84 -5.37 2.12 -13.01
C ASP A 84 -5.61 0.61 -13.22
N PRO A 85 -4.57 -0.20 -13.52
CA PRO A 85 -4.74 -1.62 -13.79
C PRO A 85 -5.32 -2.42 -12.62
N PHE A 86 -5.02 -2.05 -11.37
CA PHE A 86 -5.53 -2.74 -10.19
C PHE A 86 -7.04 -2.49 -10.03
N LEU A 87 -7.46 -1.24 -10.06
CA LEU A 87 -8.87 -0.87 -9.95
C LEU A 87 -9.69 -1.35 -11.15
N LEU A 88 -9.11 -1.30 -12.35
CA LEU A 88 -9.77 -1.85 -13.54
C LEU A 88 -9.94 -3.37 -13.39
N SER A 89 -8.92 -4.10 -12.94
CA SER A 89 -9.04 -5.54 -12.71
C SER A 89 -10.08 -5.91 -11.64
N ARG A 90 -10.19 -5.10 -10.58
CA ARG A 90 -11.23 -5.23 -9.56
C ARG A 90 -12.63 -5.07 -10.17
N ASN A 91 -12.82 -4.05 -11.01
CA ASN A 91 -14.10 -3.84 -11.71
C ASN A 91 -14.43 -5.01 -12.66
N ILE A 92 -13.47 -5.43 -13.49
CA ILE A 92 -13.61 -6.60 -14.36
C ILE A 92 -14.05 -7.81 -13.55
N ARG A 93 -13.43 -8.03 -12.39
CA ARG A 93 -13.77 -9.17 -11.54
C ARG A 93 -15.20 -9.09 -11.01
N HIS A 94 -15.64 -7.90 -10.57
CA HIS A 94 -17.04 -7.69 -10.16
C HIS A 94 -18.02 -8.04 -11.29
N ASP A 95 -17.77 -7.47 -12.45
CA ASP A 95 -18.62 -7.61 -13.63
C ASP A 95 -18.65 -9.06 -14.15
N LEU A 96 -17.50 -9.75 -14.08
CA LEU A 96 -17.41 -11.18 -14.40
C LEU A 96 -18.22 -12.04 -13.42
N GLU A 97 -18.23 -11.72 -12.12
CA GLU A 97 -19.08 -12.43 -11.15
C GLU A 97 -20.57 -12.25 -11.47
N LEU A 98 -21.00 -11.05 -11.88
CA LEU A 98 -22.39 -10.81 -12.31
C LEU A 98 -22.75 -11.60 -13.58
N THR A 99 -21.84 -11.63 -14.55
CA THR A 99 -21.99 -12.42 -15.78
C THR A 99 -22.10 -13.89 -15.45
N ALA A 100 -21.20 -14.39 -14.61
CA ALA A 100 -21.18 -15.78 -14.22
C ALA A 100 -22.42 -16.16 -13.39
N ASP A 101 -22.93 -15.31 -12.50
CA ASP A 101 -24.19 -15.54 -11.76
C ASP A 101 -25.37 -15.75 -12.71
N THR A 102 -25.37 -15.05 -13.85
CA THR A 102 -26.41 -15.19 -14.88
C THR A 102 -26.24 -16.50 -15.67
N VAL A 103 -25.00 -16.85 -16.04
CA VAL A 103 -24.70 -18.04 -16.84
C VAL A 103 -24.88 -19.34 -16.04
N PHE A 104 -24.38 -19.39 -14.80
CA PHE A 104 -24.41 -20.57 -13.95
C PHE A 104 -25.61 -20.62 -13.00
N ALA A 105 -26.52 -19.64 -13.04
CA ALA A 105 -27.68 -19.45 -12.16
C ALA A 105 -27.37 -19.18 -10.68
N SER A 106 -26.25 -19.65 -10.12
CA SER A 106 -25.80 -19.30 -8.78
C SER A 106 -24.29 -19.50 -8.56
N ALA A 107 -23.77 -18.95 -7.46
CA ALA A 107 -22.38 -19.17 -7.04
C ALA A 107 -22.10 -20.63 -6.62
N VAL A 108 -23.12 -21.41 -6.25
CA VAL A 108 -22.97 -22.82 -5.85
C VAL A 108 -22.81 -23.73 -7.07
N ASP A 109 -23.30 -23.28 -8.22
CA ASP A 109 -23.32 -24.03 -9.48
C ASP A 109 -22.10 -23.74 -10.36
N ARG A 110 -21.08 -23.05 -9.82
CA ARG A 110 -19.83 -22.75 -10.52
C ARG A 110 -19.08 -24.04 -10.88
N PRO A 111 -18.52 -24.14 -12.11
CA PRO A 111 -17.87 -25.36 -12.58
C PRO A 111 -16.54 -25.64 -11.86
N VAL A 112 -16.09 -26.89 -11.94
CA VAL A 112 -14.74 -27.26 -11.46
C VAL A 112 -13.69 -26.47 -12.23
N GLY A 113 -12.80 -25.80 -11.51
CA GLY A 113 -11.77 -24.94 -12.10
C GLY A 113 -12.08 -23.44 -12.03
N TRP A 114 -13.30 -23.07 -11.60
CA TRP A 114 -13.61 -21.69 -11.22
C TRP A 114 -12.74 -21.26 -10.04
N ASN A 115 -11.96 -20.21 -10.23
CA ASN A 115 -11.06 -19.70 -9.20
C ASN A 115 -11.80 -18.81 -8.20
N GLY A 116 -12.75 -18.01 -8.70
CA GLY A 116 -13.46 -17.05 -7.87
C GLY A 116 -12.60 -15.83 -7.57
N ALA A 117 -13.16 -14.95 -6.74
CA ALA A 117 -12.43 -13.88 -6.08
C ALA A 117 -12.90 -13.73 -4.64
N PRO A 118 -12.14 -13.01 -3.80
CA PRO A 118 -12.60 -12.64 -2.47
C PRO A 118 -14.00 -11.99 -2.54
N PRO A 119 -14.91 -12.31 -1.60
CA PRO A 119 -16.31 -11.85 -1.61
C PRO A 119 -16.50 -10.34 -1.75
N ILE A 120 -15.51 -9.54 -1.32
CA ILE A 120 -15.50 -8.09 -1.50
C ILE A 120 -15.67 -7.65 -2.97
N ASN A 121 -15.16 -8.44 -3.92
CA ASN A 121 -15.31 -8.12 -5.34
C ASN A 121 -16.75 -8.26 -5.83
N ARG A 122 -17.68 -8.84 -5.05
CA ARG A 122 -19.12 -8.90 -5.37
C ARG A 122 -19.92 -7.76 -4.73
N CYS A 123 -19.30 -6.99 -3.83
CA CYS A 123 -19.96 -5.87 -3.15
C CYS A 123 -20.06 -4.64 -4.05
N SER A 124 -20.85 -3.64 -3.65
CA SER A 124 -21.03 -2.42 -4.43
C SER A 124 -19.70 -1.66 -4.57
N ARG A 125 -19.57 -0.88 -5.64
CA ARG A 125 -18.38 -0.07 -5.90
C ARG A 125 -18.08 0.88 -4.75
N THR A 126 -19.14 1.44 -4.16
CA THR A 126 -19.06 2.29 -2.96
C THR A 126 -18.40 1.56 -1.79
N VAL A 127 -18.84 0.33 -1.48
CA VAL A 127 -18.25 -0.47 -0.39
C VAL A 127 -16.77 -0.76 -0.67
N GLN A 128 -16.44 -1.20 -1.89
CA GLN A 128 -15.06 -1.49 -2.28
C GLN A 128 -14.16 -0.25 -2.19
N ASN A 129 -14.67 0.91 -2.59
CA ASN A 129 -13.94 2.17 -2.48
C ASN A 129 -13.78 2.61 -1.04
N ILE A 130 -14.84 2.58 -0.23
CA ILE A 130 -14.74 2.96 1.19
C ILE A 130 -13.67 2.13 1.88
N ILE A 131 -13.67 0.79 1.71
CA ILE A 131 -12.62 -0.08 2.30
C ILE A 131 -11.24 0.37 1.87
N ARG A 132 -11.01 0.57 0.57
CA ARG A 132 -9.73 1.03 0.04
C ARG A 132 -9.26 2.31 0.74
N TYR A 133 -10.16 3.28 0.93
CA TYR A 133 -9.83 4.53 1.62
C TYR A 133 -9.64 4.34 3.14
N VAL A 134 -10.53 3.60 3.82
CA VAL A 134 -10.45 3.45 5.28
C VAL A 134 -9.28 2.57 5.73
N GLU A 135 -8.93 1.54 4.94
CA GLU A 135 -7.74 0.72 5.17
C GLU A 135 -6.47 1.53 4.95
N ALA A 136 -6.40 2.30 3.86
CA ALA A 136 -5.19 3.05 3.53
C ALA A 136 -4.92 4.24 4.45
N LEU A 137 -5.98 4.92 4.91
CA LEU A 137 -5.85 6.19 5.65
C LEU A 137 -6.04 6.04 7.15
N TYR A 138 -6.83 5.08 7.59
CA TYR A 138 -7.25 4.96 8.99
C TYR A 138 -6.93 3.59 9.59
N GLU A 139 -6.25 2.72 8.84
CA GLU A 139 -5.89 1.35 9.24
C GLU A 139 -7.10 0.49 9.69
N VAL A 140 -8.31 0.85 9.28
CA VAL A 140 -9.52 0.10 9.60
C VAL A 140 -9.58 -1.12 8.72
N ARG A 141 -9.46 -2.31 9.31
CA ARG A 141 -9.64 -3.58 8.62
C ARG A 141 -11.00 -4.19 8.97
N PRO A 142 -11.79 -4.59 7.98
CA PRO A 142 -13.02 -5.31 8.25
C PRO A 142 -12.79 -6.60 9.03
N LEU A 143 -13.67 -6.86 9.98
CA LEU A 143 -13.76 -8.05 10.83
C LEU A 143 -14.80 -9.03 10.30
N THR A 144 -15.63 -8.62 9.36
CA THR A 144 -16.62 -9.48 8.68
C THR A 144 -15.93 -10.70 8.06
N ASP A 145 -16.37 -11.90 8.47
CA ASP A 145 -15.84 -13.16 7.96
C ASP A 145 -16.20 -13.34 6.47
N GLN A 146 -15.22 -13.67 5.63
CA GLN A 146 -15.44 -13.92 4.21
C GLN A 146 -16.39 -15.11 3.92
N GLY A 147 -16.63 -15.99 4.89
CA GLY A 147 -17.59 -17.08 4.79
C GLY A 147 -19.05 -16.68 5.06
N GLU A 148 -19.32 -15.43 5.44
CA GLU A 148 -20.67 -14.98 5.79
C GLU A 148 -21.61 -14.98 4.57
N PRO A 149 -22.81 -15.62 4.64
CA PRO A 149 -23.71 -15.73 3.50
C PRO A 149 -24.15 -14.40 2.89
N ASP A 150 -24.18 -13.34 3.71
CA ASP A 150 -24.52 -11.97 3.29
C ASP A 150 -23.35 -11.02 3.55
N TYR A 151 -22.16 -11.46 3.13
CA TYR A 151 -20.89 -10.75 3.36
C TYR A 151 -20.97 -9.26 3.04
N CYS A 152 -21.58 -8.87 1.91
CA CYS A 152 -21.58 -7.47 1.49
C CYS A 152 -22.46 -6.57 2.36
N ASP A 153 -23.62 -7.05 2.81
CA ASP A 153 -24.45 -6.27 3.72
C ASP A 153 -23.83 -6.22 5.12
N GLN A 154 -23.28 -7.33 5.63
CA GLN A 154 -22.56 -7.33 6.91
C GLN A 154 -21.37 -6.38 6.91
N LEU A 155 -20.59 -6.40 5.84
CA LEU A 155 -19.48 -5.49 5.65
C LEU A 155 -19.93 -4.04 5.52
N ARG A 156 -21.01 -3.77 4.79
CA ARG A 156 -21.62 -2.44 4.74
C ARG A 156 -21.98 -1.95 6.14
N PHE A 157 -22.65 -2.78 6.95
CA PHE A 157 -23.03 -2.42 8.32
C PHE A 157 -21.81 -2.15 9.20
N GLU A 158 -20.77 -2.98 9.07
CA GLU A 158 -19.51 -2.77 9.77
C GLU A 158 -18.88 -1.42 9.38
N LEU A 159 -18.78 -1.12 8.08
CA LEU A 159 -18.21 0.13 7.60
C LEU A 159 -19.01 1.36 8.03
N GLU A 160 -20.34 1.29 8.04
CA GLU A 160 -21.18 2.37 8.58
C GLU A 160 -20.82 2.65 10.06
N GLY A 161 -20.50 1.62 10.85
CA GLY A 161 -20.00 1.75 12.21
C GLY A 161 -18.55 2.25 12.32
N GLU A 162 -17.66 1.85 11.41
CA GLU A 162 -16.27 2.30 11.44
C GLU A 162 -16.09 3.76 10.97
N LEU A 163 -16.92 4.20 10.04
CA LEU A 163 -16.93 5.57 9.53
C LEU A 163 -17.18 6.61 10.63
N ILE A 164 -17.75 6.19 11.76
CA ILE A 164 -17.87 6.97 13.00
C ILE A 164 -16.49 7.49 13.46
N ARG A 165 -15.47 6.64 13.42
CA ARG A 165 -14.11 6.96 13.86
C ARG A 165 -13.36 7.83 12.85
N VAL A 166 -13.68 7.61 11.57
CA VAL A 166 -12.90 8.08 10.41
C VAL A 166 -13.36 9.44 9.90
N SER A 167 -14.66 9.63 9.70
CA SER A 167 -15.21 10.77 8.96
C SER A 167 -15.83 11.84 9.86
N LEU A 168 -16.07 11.56 11.14
CA LEU A 168 -16.95 12.37 12.00
C LEU A 168 -16.39 12.68 13.40
N SER A 169 -15.15 12.25 13.70
CA SER A 169 -14.38 12.77 14.83
C SER A 169 -13.88 14.18 14.46
N PRO A 170 -13.86 15.16 15.39
CA PRO A 170 -14.17 16.56 15.11
C PRO A 170 -13.29 17.14 14.02
N ILE A 171 -13.81 17.10 12.79
CA ILE A 171 -13.42 17.99 11.71
C ILE A 171 -13.61 19.39 12.28
N GLU A 172 -12.56 20.21 12.24
CA GLU A 172 -12.64 21.64 12.56
C GLU A 172 -13.74 22.26 11.67
N GLY A 173 -14.96 22.39 12.20
CA GLY A 173 -16.12 22.94 11.49
C GLY A 173 -17.40 22.11 11.51
N PHE A 174 -17.41 20.85 11.97
CA PHE A 174 -18.67 20.11 12.17
C PHE A 174 -19.32 20.53 13.49
N ASP A 175 -20.17 21.55 13.44
CA ASP A 175 -20.88 22.07 14.61
C ASP A 175 -21.95 21.05 15.07
N PHE A 176 -21.70 20.37 16.19
CA PHE A 176 -22.69 19.49 16.84
C PHE A 176 -23.99 20.21 17.19
N GLY A 177 -23.98 21.53 17.41
CA GLY A 177 -25.19 22.34 17.56
C GLY A 177 -26.10 22.23 16.33
N SER A 178 -25.50 22.17 15.13
CA SER A 178 -26.26 21.94 13.90
C SER A 178 -26.84 20.52 13.78
N LEU A 179 -26.26 19.52 14.46
CA LEU A 179 -26.75 18.14 14.36
C LEU A 179 -28.05 17.95 15.14
N GLN A 180 -28.17 18.54 16.33
CA GLN A 180 -29.43 18.54 17.06
C GLN A 180 -30.52 19.27 16.26
N GLU A 181 -30.21 20.42 15.66
CA GLU A 181 -31.14 21.14 14.78
C GLU A 181 -31.56 20.29 13.57
N ARG A 182 -30.64 19.51 13.00
CA ARG A 182 -30.94 18.57 11.91
C ARG A 182 -31.87 17.45 12.35
N PHE A 183 -31.69 16.89 13.55
CA PHE A 183 -32.65 15.92 14.11
C PHE A 183 -34.02 16.53 14.35
N ILE A 184 -34.08 17.76 14.88
CA ILE A 184 -35.35 18.49 15.05
C ILE A 184 -36.02 18.72 13.69
N ALA A 185 -35.25 19.09 12.65
CA ALA A 185 -35.76 19.25 11.30
C ALA A 185 -36.30 17.94 10.71
N ALA A 186 -35.56 16.84 10.86
CA ALA A 186 -36.01 15.51 10.45
C ALA A 186 -37.26 15.06 11.20
N ARG A 187 -37.36 15.38 12.49
CA ARG A 187 -38.55 15.13 13.29
C ARG A 187 -39.75 15.94 12.80
N GLY A 188 -39.56 17.22 12.52
CA GLY A 188 -40.62 18.05 11.94
C GLY A 188 -41.09 17.49 10.60
N ASP A 189 -40.17 17.00 9.77
CA ASP A 189 -40.48 16.38 8.48
C ASP A 189 -41.26 15.06 8.65
N LEU A 190 -40.89 14.22 9.62
CA LEU A 190 -41.65 13.02 9.97
C LEU A 190 -43.10 13.35 10.38
N GLU A 191 -43.29 14.36 11.23
CA GLU A 191 -44.62 14.80 11.66
C GLU A 191 -45.46 15.32 10.48
N ARG A 192 -44.83 15.98 9.51
CA ARG A 192 -45.48 16.44 8.28
C ARG A 192 -45.86 15.27 7.38
N THR A 193 -44.98 14.30 7.17
CA THR A 193 -45.31 13.08 6.42
C THR A 193 -46.46 12.33 7.09
N ALA A 194 -46.45 12.19 8.42
CA ALA A 194 -47.56 11.56 9.15
C ALA A 194 -48.89 12.31 8.94
N ASN A 195 -48.89 13.65 8.95
CA ASN A 195 -50.09 14.44 8.71
C ASN A 195 -50.66 14.26 7.31
N ASP A 196 -49.82 14.18 6.28
CA ASP A 196 -50.27 13.99 4.89
C ASP A 196 -50.79 12.57 4.65
N VAL A 197 -50.19 11.57 5.30
CA VAL A 197 -50.55 10.15 5.14
C VAL A 197 -51.78 9.77 5.97
N LEU A 198 -51.84 10.17 7.24
CA LEU A 198 -52.85 9.72 8.20
C LEU A 198 -53.93 10.76 8.48
N GLY A 199 -53.67 12.03 8.16
CA GLY A 199 -54.51 13.17 8.53
C GLY A 199 -53.89 14.01 9.64
N VAL A 200 -54.31 15.27 9.70
CA VAL A 200 -53.79 16.24 10.68
C VAL A 200 -54.08 15.78 12.10
N ASN A 201 -53.03 15.65 12.91
CA ASN A 201 -53.05 15.18 14.31
C ASN A 201 -53.46 13.71 14.51
N GLU A 202 -53.56 12.92 13.44
CA GLU A 202 -53.76 11.48 13.54
C GLU A 202 -52.40 10.77 13.62
N ARG A 203 -52.20 9.91 14.63
CA ARG A 203 -50.94 9.21 14.83
C ARG A 203 -51.18 7.71 15.07
N PRO A 204 -50.24 6.84 14.68
CA PRO A 204 -50.32 5.43 15.00
C PRO A 204 -50.28 5.20 16.52
N ALA A 205 -50.69 4.00 16.94
CA ALA A 205 -50.48 3.57 18.32
C ALA A 205 -48.98 3.61 18.66
N ASP A 206 -48.67 3.89 19.93
CA ASP A 206 -47.31 3.96 20.48
C ASP A 206 -46.40 5.06 19.90
N TRP A 207 -46.97 6.01 19.14
CA TRP A 207 -46.26 7.21 18.70
C TRP A 207 -45.76 8.03 19.89
N ILE A 208 -44.45 8.28 19.95
CA ILE A 208 -43.83 9.01 21.06
C ILE A 208 -44.13 10.50 20.94
N GLY A 209 -44.02 11.06 19.73
CA GLY A 209 -44.20 12.50 19.51
C GLY A 209 -42.91 13.31 19.69
N PHE A 210 -42.98 14.59 19.33
CA PHE A 210 -41.87 15.52 19.59
C PHE A 210 -41.87 15.95 21.07
N ILE A 211 -40.75 15.72 21.74
CA ILE A 211 -40.48 16.24 23.07
C ILE A 211 -39.33 17.24 22.94
N GLU A 212 -39.62 18.51 23.22
CA GLU A 212 -38.63 19.59 23.20
C GLU A 212 -37.51 19.26 24.20
N ASP A 213 -36.26 19.36 23.74
CA ASP A 213 -35.04 19.01 24.50
C ASP A 213 -34.93 17.54 24.96
N SER A 214 -35.55 16.59 24.25
CA SER A 214 -35.39 15.16 24.56
C SER A 214 -33.93 14.70 24.43
N PRO A 215 -33.31 14.15 25.50
CA PRO A 215 -31.98 13.54 25.40
C PRO A 215 -32.00 12.25 24.56
N SER A 216 -33.19 11.69 24.28
CA SER A 216 -33.41 10.52 23.43
C SER A 216 -33.98 10.87 22.05
N LEU A 217 -33.91 12.14 21.62
CA LEU A 217 -34.54 12.61 20.37
C LEU A 217 -34.25 11.72 19.15
N GLU A 218 -33.02 11.26 19.01
CA GLU A 218 -32.59 10.36 17.94
C GLU A 218 -33.29 9.00 18.01
N GLN A 219 -33.31 8.36 19.18
CA GLN A 219 -33.97 7.07 19.41
C GLN A 219 -35.50 7.19 19.26
N ASP A 220 -36.07 8.29 19.74
CA ASP A 220 -37.49 8.61 19.63
C ASP A 220 -37.88 8.81 18.14
N LEU A 221 -37.03 9.52 17.38
CA LEU A 221 -37.20 9.70 15.95
C LEU A 221 -37.13 8.35 15.20
N ASN A 222 -36.14 7.51 15.50
CA ASN A 222 -36.03 6.18 14.90
C ASN A 222 -37.28 5.34 15.17
N THR A 223 -37.72 5.30 16.44
CA THR A 223 -38.90 4.53 16.85
C THR A 223 -40.14 4.97 16.07
N ASP A 224 -40.38 6.27 15.97
CA ASP A 224 -41.54 6.80 15.26
C ASP A 224 -41.43 6.64 13.73
N ILE A 225 -40.23 6.72 13.14
CA ILE A 225 -40.01 6.35 11.73
C ILE A 225 -40.43 4.90 11.49
N GLU A 226 -39.99 3.96 12.34
CA GLU A 226 -40.30 2.54 12.19
C GLU A 226 -41.81 2.25 12.38
N ILE A 227 -42.46 2.96 13.32
CA ILE A 227 -43.91 2.88 13.53
C ILE A 227 -44.66 3.39 12.29
N LEU A 228 -44.31 4.55 11.75
CA LEU A 228 -44.98 5.09 10.56
C LEU A 228 -44.72 4.22 9.33
N ALA A 229 -43.48 3.73 9.16
CA ALA A 229 -43.11 2.80 8.11
C ALA A 229 -43.98 1.54 8.14
N ASN A 230 -44.25 0.97 9.33
CA ASN A 230 -45.15 -0.18 9.46
C ASN A 230 -46.57 0.10 8.95
N VAL A 231 -47.07 1.33 9.14
CA VAL A 231 -48.39 1.74 8.64
C VAL A 231 -48.37 1.91 7.12
N ILE A 232 -47.37 2.63 6.59
CA ILE A 232 -47.23 2.89 5.14
C ILE A 232 -47.04 1.59 4.36
N PHE A 233 -46.10 0.76 4.80
CA PHE A 233 -45.76 -0.51 4.12
C PHE A 233 -46.68 -1.67 4.51
N GLN A 234 -47.68 -1.45 5.36
CA GLN A 234 -48.66 -2.46 5.80
C GLN A 234 -48.02 -3.76 6.33
N GLY A 235 -46.83 -3.66 6.93
CA GLY A 235 -46.07 -4.81 7.41
C GLY A 235 -45.46 -5.72 6.33
N LEU A 236 -45.45 -5.32 5.05
CA LEU A 236 -44.87 -6.08 3.93
C LEU A 236 -43.32 -6.11 3.91
N GLY A 237 -42.69 -5.64 4.98
CA GLY A 237 -41.24 -5.46 5.07
C GLY A 237 -40.83 -4.01 4.86
N ARG A 238 -39.52 -3.77 4.78
CA ARG A 238 -38.93 -2.48 4.42
C ARG A 238 -38.50 -2.50 2.96
N PRO A 239 -38.49 -1.34 2.27
CA PRO A 239 -37.98 -1.27 0.91
C PRO A 239 -36.50 -1.65 0.87
N SER A 240 -36.02 -2.04 -0.31
CA SER A 240 -34.60 -2.29 -0.54
C SER A 240 -33.78 -1.05 -0.18
N GLY A 241 -32.65 -1.25 0.49
CA GLY A 241 -31.76 -0.18 0.91
C GLY A 241 -32.11 0.47 2.25
N TRP A 242 -33.25 0.15 2.89
CA TRP A 242 -33.61 0.70 4.21
C TRP A 242 -32.45 0.59 5.20
N ALA A 243 -31.97 1.74 5.66
CA ALA A 243 -30.77 1.84 6.46
C ALA A 243 -31.06 1.40 7.90
N ARG A 244 -30.09 0.72 8.53
CA ARG A 244 -30.22 0.30 9.91
C ARG A 244 -29.88 1.46 10.84
N TYR A 245 -30.58 1.54 11.96
CA TYR A 245 -30.25 2.48 13.02
C TYR A 245 -28.99 2.07 13.80
N ILE A 246 -28.04 2.99 14.01
CA ILE A 246 -26.74 2.75 14.65
C ILE A 246 -26.54 3.73 15.82
N PRO A 247 -26.97 3.39 17.05
CA PRO A 247 -27.03 4.33 18.18
C PRO A 247 -25.67 4.86 18.64
N ASP A 248 -24.57 4.20 18.25
CA ASP A 248 -23.22 4.56 18.70
C ASP A 248 -22.65 5.79 17.97
N SER A 249 -23.36 6.35 16.96
CA SER A 249 -23.00 7.61 16.31
C SER A 249 -24.19 8.43 15.86
N LEU A 250 -24.32 9.61 16.48
CA LEU A 250 -25.36 10.59 16.16
C LEU A 250 -25.35 11.00 14.68
N ALA A 251 -24.18 11.17 14.07
CA ALA A 251 -24.10 11.66 12.70
C ALA A 251 -24.47 10.56 11.68
N ILE A 252 -23.99 9.32 11.87
CA ILE A 252 -24.40 8.20 11.00
C ILE A 252 -25.89 7.88 11.21
N SER A 253 -26.37 7.85 12.45
CA SER A 253 -27.80 7.75 12.74
C SER A 253 -28.60 8.83 12.05
N PHE A 254 -28.15 10.08 12.06
CA PHE A 254 -28.85 11.14 11.34
C PHE A 254 -28.96 10.83 9.84
N PHE A 255 -27.86 10.45 9.17
CA PHE A 255 -27.88 10.11 7.75
C PHE A 255 -28.80 8.93 7.45
N ASN A 256 -28.73 7.86 8.26
CA ASN A 256 -29.56 6.65 8.08
C ASN A 256 -31.05 6.96 8.31
N LEU A 257 -31.39 7.66 9.39
CA LEU A 257 -32.77 8.06 9.68
C LEU A 257 -33.30 9.04 8.65
N ARG A 258 -32.46 9.97 8.17
CA ARG A 258 -32.86 10.91 7.13
C ARG A 258 -33.14 10.19 5.82
N TYR A 259 -32.24 9.30 5.40
CA TYR A 259 -32.41 8.50 4.21
C TYR A 259 -33.70 7.66 4.26
N ASN A 260 -33.97 7.02 5.40
CA ASN A 260 -35.20 6.24 5.62
C ASN A 260 -36.45 7.13 5.55
N LEU A 261 -36.42 8.31 6.15
CA LEU A 261 -37.52 9.28 6.10
C LEU A 261 -37.80 9.76 4.67
N GLU A 262 -36.75 10.06 3.89
CA GLU A 262 -36.89 10.45 2.49
C GLU A 262 -37.50 9.32 1.66
N THR A 263 -36.97 8.10 1.79
CA THR A 263 -37.45 6.90 1.10
C THR A 263 -38.91 6.59 1.45
N MET A 264 -39.27 6.64 2.72
CA MET A 264 -40.63 6.44 3.20
C MET A 264 -41.60 7.50 2.67
N THR A 265 -41.15 8.76 2.59
CA THR A 265 -41.96 9.86 2.08
C THR A 265 -42.18 9.75 0.58
N ASP A 266 -41.16 9.32 -0.17
CA ASP A 266 -41.28 9.04 -1.61
C ASP A 266 -42.27 7.91 -1.90
N GLU A 267 -42.26 6.83 -1.12
CA GLU A 267 -43.25 5.76 -1.28
C GLU A 267 -44.66 6.26 -0.96
N ALA A 268 -44.82 7.03 0.11
CA ALA A 268 -46.13 7.43 0.60
C ALA A 268 -46.80 8.52 -0.25
N LEU A 269 -46.03 9.50 -0.73
CA LEU A 269 -46.55 10.69 -1.40
C LEU A 269 -46.21 10.75 -2.89
N GLY A 270 -45.28 9.92 -3.36
CA GLY A 270 -44.75 9.92 -4.71
C GLY A 270 -43.36 10.57 -4.80
N ASP A 271 -42.60 10.14 -5.82
CA ASP A 271 -41.21 10.54 -6.00
C ASP A 271 -41.02 12.07 -6.08
N GLY A 272 -40.21 12.62 -5.19
CA GLY A 272 -39.89 14.04 -5.12
C GLY A 272 -41.03 14.93 -4.60
N ILE A 273 -42.15 14.35 -4.19
CA ILE A 273 -43.27 15.07 -3.58
C ILE A 273 -42.99 15.20 -2.09
N ARG A 274 -43.06 16.43 -1.56
CA ARG A 274 -42.80 16.71 -0.16
C ARG A 274 -43.94 17.49 0.48
N PRO A 275 -44.24 17.24 1.77
CA PRO A 275 -45.16 18.06 2.53
C PRO A 275 -44.76 19.55 2.53
N GLY A 276 -45.73 20.41 2.80
CA GLY A 276 -45.49 21.85 2.96
C GLY A 276 -44.47 22.13 4.07
N SER A 277 -43.54 23.06 3.83
CA SER A 277 -42.46 23.42 4.78
C SER A 277 -41.49 22.28 5.10
N TRP A 278 -41.27 21.36 4.15
CA TRP A 278 -40.21 20.38 4.23
C TRP A 278 -38.85 21.03 4.47
N GLN A 279 -38.08 20.51 5.42
CA GLN A 279 -36.80 21.09 5.83
C GLN A 279 -35.59 20.36 5.22
N GLY A 280 -35.77 19.19 4.60
CA GLY A 280 -34.74 18.53 3.81
C GLY A 280 -34.46 19.27 2.51
N GLN A 281 -33.36 20.03 2.50
CA GLN A 281 -32.96 20.78 1.32
C GLN A 281 -31.86 20.10 0.51
N ASP A 282 -31.11 19.19 1.13
CA ASP A 282 -30.01 18.50 0.45
C ASP A 282 -30.50 17.22 -0.21
N SER A 283 -30.50 17.19 -1.54
CA SER A 283 -30.90 16.02 -2.32
C SER A 283 -30.00 14.81 -2.11
N THR A 284 -28.73 15.00 -1.68
CA THR A 284 -27.81 13.89 -1.40
C THR A 284 -28.25 13.04 -0.22
N LEU A 285 -29.02 13.60 0.72
CA LEU A 285 -29.57 12.88 1.88
C LEU A 285 -30.61 11.81 1.48
N ARG A 286 -31.06 11.82 0.21
CA ARG A 286 -31.98 10.84 -0.37
C ARG A 286 -31.25 9.62 -0.95
N CYS A 287 -29.93 9.68 -1.05
CA CYS A 287 -29.10 8.62 -1.60
C CYS A 287 -28.53 7.73 -0.52
N GLU A 288 -28.00 6.56 -0.88
CA GLU A 288 -27.50 5.59 0.09
C GLU A 288 -26.46 6.21 1.06
N PRO A 289 -26.57 6.00 2.38
CA PRO A 289 -25.69 6.60 3.37
C PRO A 289 -24.19 6.38 3.13
N LEU A 290 -23.78 5.18 2.70
CA LEU A 290 -22.37 4.94 2.36
C LEU A 290 -21.89 5.83 1.20
N THR A 291 -22.74 6.10 0.21
CA THR A 291 -22.37 6.99 -0.90
C THR A 291 -22.19 8.43 -0.39
N GLN A 292 -23.04 8.86 0.54
CA GLN A 292 -22.89 10.16 1.21
C GLN A 292 -21.58 10.22 2.02
N ALA A 293 -21.26 9.16 2.77
CA ALA A 293 -20.03 9.08 3.55
C ALA A 293 -18.77 9.10 2.66
N LEU A 294 -18.77 8.35 1.57
CA LEU A 294 -17.68 8.39 0.60
C LEU A 294 -17.53 9.80 0.00
N SER A 295 -18.64 10.45 -0.37
CA SER A 295 -18.59 11.85 -0.83
C SER A 295 -18.00 12.80 0.21
N ALA A 296 -18.28 12.59 1.50
CA ALA A 296 -17.72 13.40 2.58
C ALA A 296 -16.21 13.17 2.73
N ILE A 297 -15.77 11.90 2.72
CA ILE A 297 -14.35 11.52 2.73
C ILE A 297 -13.61 12.18 1.56
N LEU A 298 -14.14 12.05 0.34
CA LEU A 298 -13.51 12.67 -0.83
C LEU A 298 -13.51 14.20 -0.76
N GLY A 299 -14.56 14.78 -0.16
CA GLY A 299 -14.67 16.22 0.06
C GLY A 299 -13.58 16.74 0.99
N ASP A 300 -13.31 16.02 2.07
CA ASP A 300 -12.27 16.35 3.03
C ASP A 300 -10.87 16.16 2.45
N LEU A 301 -10.62 15.01 1.82
CA LEU A 301 -9.29 14.66 1.30
C LEU A 301 -8.90 15.46 0.06
N PHE A 302 -9.86 15.75 -0.82
CA PHE A 302 -9.56 16.27 -2.17
C PHE A 302 -10.34 17.54 -2.53
N GLY A 303 -11.16 18.07 -1.62
CA GLY A 303 -12.08 19.16 -1.95
C GLY A 303 -13.14 18.74 -2.97
N PHE A 304 -13.47 17.45 -3.06
CA PHE A 304 -14.53 16.97 -3.94
C PHE A 304 -15.86 17.62 -3.57
N SER A 305 -16.52 18.20 -4.57
CA SER A 305 -17.87 18.71 -4.44
C SER A 305 -18.71 18.12 -5.58
N PRO A 306 -19.71 17.28 -5.28
CA PRO A 306 -20.54 16.65 -6.31
C PRO A 306 -21.34 17.72 -7.06
N ASN A 307 -21.47 17.56 -8.38
CA ASN A 307 -22.37 18.42 -9.14
C ASN A 307 -23.82 18.07 -8.77
N ARG A 308 -24.52 19.03 -8.15
CA ARG A 308 -25.91 18.89 -7.70
C ARG A 308 -26.93 19.29 -8.76
N ASP A 309 -26.48 19.95 -9.83
CA ASP A 309 -27.33 20.44 -10.93
C ASP A 309 -27.41 19.44 -12.09
N VAL A 310 -27.28 18.14 -11.80
CA VAL A 310 -27.56 17.11 -12.80
C VAL A 310 -29.04 17.26 -13.16
N GLY A 311 -29.36 17.53 -14.43
CA GLY A 311 -30.70 17.90 -14.91
C GLY A 311 -31.74 16.77 -14.87
N GLU A 312 -31.78 16.07 -13.75
CA GLU A 312 -32.45 14.79 -13.54
C GLU A 312 -33.87 15.00 -13.01
N ARG A 313 -34.76 14.09 -13.43
CA ARG A 313 -36.21 14.26 -13.25
C ARG A 313 -36.74 13.48 -12.06
N THR A 314 -35.99 12.50 -11.58
CA THR A 314 -36.37 11.59 -10.48
C THR A 314 -35.23 11.42 -9.50
N THR A 315 -35.56 10.94 -8.31
CA THR A 315 -34.59 10.69 -7.23
C THR A 315 -33.67 9.54 -7.53
N ALA A 316 -34.21 8.50 -8.16
CA ALA A 316 -33.43 7.36 -8.61
C ALA A 316 -32.34 7.83 -9.60
N GLN A 317 -32.70 8.68 -10.58
CA GLN A 317 -31.73 9.26 -11.51
C GLN A 317 -30.65 10.07 -10.76
N PHE A 318 -31.10 10.97 -9.87
CA PHE A 318 -30.21 11.73 -8.99
C PHE A 318 -29.21 10.88 -8.23
N CYS A 319 -29.68 9.84 -7.55
CA CYS A 319 -28.81 9.00 -6.75
C CYS A 319 -27.90 8.11 -7.60
N THR A 320 -28.36 7.66 -8.78
CA THR A 320 -27.48 6.97 -9.74
C THR A 320 -26.35 7.88 -10.21
N ALA A 321 -26.64 9.11 -10.66
CA ALA A 321 -25.59 10.02 -11.10
C ALA A 321 -24.70 10.50 -9.97
N PHE A 322 -25.24 10.75 -8.78
CA PHE A 322 -24.45 11.08 -7.60
C PHE A 322 -23.51 9.93 -7.23
N ASN A 323 -24.01 8.69 -7.18
CA ASN A 323 -23.20 7.51 -6.91
C ASN A 323 -22.09 7.31 -7.96
N GLN A 324 -22.40 7.50 -9.24
CA GLN A 324 -21.42 7.43 -10.32
C GLN A 324 -20.35 8.53 -10.18
N GLN A 325 -20.74 9.78 -9.92
CA GLN A 325 -19.80 10.88 -9.71
C GLN A 325 -18.84 10.60 -8.55
N VAL A 326 -19.38 10.20 -7.40
CA VAL A 326 -18.60 9.89 -6.19
C VAL A 326 -17.63 8.74 -6.45
N ASN A 327 -18.11 7.62 -7.01
CA ASN A 327 -17.26 6.46 -7.26
C ASN A 327 -16.23 6.68 -8.39
N ASN A 328 -16.58 7.44 -9.42
CA ASN A 328 -15.64 7.80 -10.49
C ASN A 328 -14.52 8.70 -9.95
N TYR A 329 -14.85 9.62 -9.05
CA TYR A 329 -13.84 10.43 -8.40
C TYR A 329 -12.96 9.62 -7.44
N ALA A 330 -13.55 8.70 -6.67
CA ALA A 330 -12.82 7.76 -5.80
C ALA A 330 -11.83 6.86 -6.58
N ASP A 331 -12.21 6.40 -7.77
CA ASP A 331 -11.29 5.60 -8.60
C ASP A 331 -10.24 6.46 -9.33
N ASN A 332 -10.46 7.78 -9.43
CA ASN A 332 -9.59 8.71 -10.17
C ASN A 332 -9.35 10.00 -9.38
N PRO A 333 -8.72 9.93 -8.20
CA PRO A 333 -8.41 11.13 -7.44
C PRO A 333 -7.47 12.05 -8.23
N PRO A 334 -7.59 13.39 -8.08
CA PRO A 334 -6.92 14.36 -8.93
C PRO A 334 -5.41 14.51 -8.69
N THR A 335 -4.89 14.06 -7.53
CA THR A 335 -3.49 14.23 -7.14
C THR A 335 -2.70 12.94 -7.31
N GLU A 336 -1.56 12.99 -8.02
CA GLU A 336 -0.64 11.86 -8.20
C GLU A 336 -0.09 11.36 -6.84
N ASP A 337 0.27 12.29 -5.94
CA ASP A 337 0.76 11.99 -4.58
C ASP A 337 -0.20 11.10 -3.77
N PHE A 338 -1.50 11.14 -4.05
CA PHE A 338 -2.50 10.38 -3.32
C PHE A 338 -2.88 9.06 -4.02
N ARG A 339 -2.65 8.94 -5.33
CA ARG A 339 -2.64 7.65 -6.02
C ARG A 339 -1.52 6.78 -5.44
N GLU A 340 -0.31 7.33 -5.32
CA GLU A 340 0.80 6.66 -4.65
C GLU A 340 0.49 6.29 -3.18
N LEU A 341 -0.29 7.13 -2.48
CA LEU A 341 -0.67 6.92 -1.08
C LEU A 341 -1.69 5.78 -0.85
N ILE A 342 -2.65 5.63 -1.75
CA ILE A 342 -3.72 4.62 -1.64
C ILE A 342 -3.34 3.31 -2.33
N ASP A 343 -2.55 3.38 -3.42
CA ASP A 343 -2.26 2.20 -4.25
C ASP A 343 -1.15 1.30 -3.68
N ASP A 344 -0.38 1.76 -2.68
CA ASP A 344 0.38 0.87 -1.78
C ASP A 344 0.17 1.20 -0.27
N PRO A 345 -0.94 0.74 0.34
CA PRO A 345 -1.17 0.88 1.78
C PRO A 345 -0.13 0.10 2.62
N ARG A 346 0.56 -0.88 2.01
CA ARG A 346 1.59 -1.68 2.67
C ARG A 346 2.96 -0.99 2.66
N ASP A 347 3.14 0.05 1.85
CA ASP A 347 4.36 0.87 1.84
C ASP A 347 4.43 1.78 3.07
N ARG A 348 3.31 2.38 3.50
CA ARG A 348 3.33 3.34 4.64
C ARG A 348 3.30 2.71 6.02
N VAL A 349 2.45 1.71 6.28
CA VAL A 349 2.30 1.14 7.64
C VAL A 349 3.62 0.60 8.16
N PHE A 350 4.50 0.11 7.27
CA PHE A 350 5.82 -0.38 7.65
C PHE A 350 6.96 0.55 7.23
N SER A 351 6.66 1.79 6.80
CA SER A 351 7.70 2.77 6.52
C SER A 351 8.15 3.50 7.78
N GLY A 352 9.42 3.89 7.80
CA GLY A 352 9.97 4.78 8.81
C GLY A 352 11.18 5.54 8.25
N GLU A 353 11.65 6.50 9.03
CA GLU A 353 12.89 7.23 8.84
C GLU A 353 13.93 6.79 9.85
N ALA A 354 15.17 6.64 9.38
CA ALA A 354 16.29 6.38 10.28
C ALA A 354 16.61 7.62 11.13
N GLU A 355 17.03 7.39 12.37
CA GLU A 355 17.60 8.37 13.29
C GLU A 355 19.07 8.02 13.57
N PHE A 356 19.87 7.88 12.50
CA PHE A 356 21.22 7.27 12.54
C PHE A 356 21.23 5.77 12.88
N ALA A 357 20.50 4.97 12.10
CA ALA A 357 20.44 3.53 12.30
C ALA A 357 21.73 2.83 11.83
N TRP A 358 22.22 1.85 12.60
CA TRP A 358 23.33 0.99 12.17
C TRP A 358 22.78 -0.13 11.28
N ALA A 359 23.34 -0.27 10.07
CA ALA A 359 22.89 -1.23 9.08
C ALA A 359 23.78 -2.48 9.04
N PHE A 360 23.17 -3.66 8.89
CA PHE A 360 23.84 -4.96 8.86
C PHE A 360 23.30 -5.85 7.74
N LEU A 361 24.11 -6.78 7.22
CA LEU A 361 23.63 -7.79 6.26
C LEU A 361 23.01 -9.01 6.93
N ASP A 362 23.20 -9.19 8.23
CA ASP A 362 22.65 -10.33 8.96
C ASP A 362 21.88 -9.89 10.21
N VAL A 363 20.95 -10.74 10.64
CA VAL A 363 20.11 -10.49 11.82
C VAL A 363 20.91 -10.52 13.13
N GLY A 364 22.09 -11.13 13.13
CA GLY A 364 23.02 -11.19 14.27
C GLY A 364 23.90 -9.95 14.41
N ALA A 365 23.79 -8.98 13.49
CA ALA A 365 24.58 -7.75 13.47
C ALA A 365 26.10 -8.00 13.43
N LEU A 366 26.53 -8.97 12.64
CA LEU A 366 27.92 -9.36 12.43
C LEU A 366 28.56 -8.63 11.24
N ASP A 367 27.79 -8.42 10.17
CA ASP A 367 28.25 -7.84 8.91
C ASP A 367 27.78 -6.39 8.79
N TYR A 368 28.52 -5.47 9.43
CA TYR A 368 28.17 -4.04 9.48
C TYR A 368 28.40 -3.35 8.13
N MET A 369 27.40 -2.63 7.63
CA MET A 369 27.43 -1.96 6.32
C MET A 369 27.57 -0.45 6.38
N GLY A 370 27.41 0.19 7.54
CA GLY A 370 27.44 1.65 7.65
C GLY A 370 26.34 2.20 8.55
N ALA A 371 26.45 3.49 8.86
CA ALA A 371 25.43 4.22 9.59
C ALA A 371 24.49 4.85 8.56
N MET A 372 23.25 4.38 8.55
CA MET A 372 22.16 4.92 7.74
C MET A 372 21.89 6.37 8.19
N PRO A 373 22.03 7.37 7.30
CA PRO A 373 21.85 8.77 7.66
C PRO A 373 20.45 9.07 8.21
N PRO A 374 20.30 10.08 9.08
CA PRO A 374 19.01 10.49 9.59
C PRO A 374 18.10 10.98 8.45
N GLY A 375 16.80 10.68 8.53
CA GLY A 375 15.82 10.99 7.49
C GLY A 375 15.88 10.05 6.27
N THR A 376 16.73 9.02 6.30
CA THR A 376 16.70 7.98 5.26
C THR A 376 15.41 7.18 5.41
N ARG A 377 14.53 7.28 4.42
CA ARG A 377 13.26 6.57 4.37
C ARG A 377 13.48 5.10 4.00
N PHE A 378 12.86 4.21 4.76
CA PHE A 378 12.90 2.77 4.55
C PHE A 378 11.51 2.15 4.73
N ARG A 379 11.35 0.92 4.24
CA ARG A 379 10.22 0.04 4.49
C ARG A 379 10.68 -1.19 5.27
N ALA A 380 10.05 -1.49 6.39
CA ALA A 380 10.26 -2.69 7.17
C ALA A 380 9.42 -3.86 6.64
N TRP A 381 9.99 -5.05 6.64
CA TRP A 381 9.31 -6.25 6.13
C TRP A 381 9.21 -7.35 7.17
N TYR A 382 10.27 -7.54 7.96
CA TYR A 382 10.36 -8.63 8.92
C TYR A 382 10.97 -8.13 10.22
N ARG A 383 10.47 -8.62 11.35
CA ARG A 383 11.14 -8.49 12.64
C ARG A 383 11.86 -9.76 13.03
N ASN A 384 12.88 -9.61 13.86
CA ASN A 384 13.51 -10.74 14.50
C ASN A 384 12.60 -11.36 15.60
N PHE A 385 12.91 -12.59 15.99
CA PHE A 385 12.17 -13.32 17.03
C PHE A 385 12.58 -12.89 18.45
N GLN A 386 11.74 -13.21 19.46
CA GLN A 386 11.96 -12.89 20.89
C GLN A 386 12.06 -11.39 21.21
N GLU A 387 13.01 -11.00 22.07
CA GLU A 387 13.22 -9.66 22.62
C GLU A 387 14.10 -8.77 21.70
N SER A 388 14.48 -9.27 20.52
CA SER A 388 15.29 -8.49 19.58
C SER A 388 14.46 -7.42 18.89
N THR A 389 14.99 -6.20 18.83
CA THR A 389 14.40 -5.06 18.11
C THR A 389 14.93 -4.91 16.68
N MET A 390 15.67 -5.92 16.18
CA MET A 390 16.16 -5.94 14.82
C MET A 390 15.02 -6.19 13.83
N MET A 391 15.06 -5.48 12.71
CA MET A 391 14.14 -5.66 11.59
C MET A 391 14.90 -5.61 10.26
N TYR A 392 14.43 -6.38 9.29
CA TYR A 392 14.86 -6.25 7.91
C TYR A 392 14.07 -5.15 7.23
N VAL A 393 14.78 -4.24 6.57
CA VAL A 393 14.24 -3.07 5.88
C VAL A 393 14.81 -2.94 4.47
N THR A 394 14.05 -2.34 3.56
CA THR A 394 14.52 -1.92 2.23
C THR A 394 14.41 -0.41 2.07
N GLY A 395 15.30 0.22 1.31
CA GLY A 395 15.23 1.65 1.06
C GLY A 395 14.07 2.02 0.13
N ILE A 396 13.38 3.13 0.42
CA ILE A 396 12.32 3.67 -0.44
C ILE A 396 12.95 4.51 -1.57
N ASP A 397 13.88 5.41 -1.20
CA ASP A 397 14.57 6.30 -2.16
C ASP A 397 15.97 5.83 -2.55
N GLN A 398 16.40 4.69 -2.02
CA GLN A 398 17.78 4.23 -2.09
C GLN A 398 17.84 2.71 -2.21
N ASP A 399 18.83 2.22 -2.95
CA ASP A 399 18.96 0.79 -3.25
C ASP A 399 19.70 0.03 -2.13
N PHE A 400 18.95 -0.44 -1.14
CA PHE A 400 19.46 -1.29 -0.07
C PHE A 400 18.39 -2.24 0.49
N GLY A 401 18.85 -3.36 1.04
CA GLY A 401 18.09 -4.29 1.88
C GLY A 401 18.95 -4.73 3.06
N VAL A 402 18.70 -4.22 4.26
CA VAL A 402 19.60 -4.42 5.43
C VAL A 402 18.79 -4.69 6.69
N PHE A 403 19.46 -5.22 7.70
CA PHE A 403 18.94 -5.28 9.07
C PHE A 403 19.31 -3.99 9.82
N ILE A 404 18.33 -3.37 10.47
CA ILE A 404 18.52 -2.25 11.39
C ILE A 404 17.76 -2.49 12.69
N ASP A 405 18.17 -1.82 13.75
CA ASP A 405 17.46 -1.84 15.03
C ASP A 405 16.41 -0.73 15.08
N ARG A 406 15.15 -1.10 15.34
CA ARG A 406 14.00 -0.18 15.43
C ARG A 406 14.24 1.00 16.36
N ARG A 407 15.09 0.85 17.40
CA ARG A 407 15.36 1.92 18.37
C ARG A 407 16.10 3.13 17.79
N PHE A 408 16.67 3.01 16.59
CA PHE A 408 17.32 4.11 15.88
C PHE A 408 16.48 4.56 14.67
N THR A 409 15.17 4.47 14.80
CA THR A 409 14.19 4.84 13.77
C THR A 409 12.97 5.46 14.43
N ASP A 410 12.16 6.19 13.66
CA ASP A 410 10.86 6.69 14.10
C ASP A 410 9.73 5.65 14.03
N LEU A 411 10.04 4.41 13.60
CA LEU A 411 9.04 3.36 13.40
C LEU A 411 8.36 2.99 14.72
N ASP A 412 7.03 3.16 14.74
CA ASP A 412 6.19 2.94 15.91
C ASP A 412 6.37 1.51 16.49
N PRO A 413 6.49 1.33 17.82
CA PRO A 413 6.63 0.01 18.44
C PRO A 413 5.50 -0.97 18.10
N ASP A 414 4.26 -0.49 17.97
CA ASP A 414 3.09 -1.32 17.67
C ASP A 414 3.07 -1.74 16.19
N VAL A 415 3.59 -0.88 15.30
CA VAL A 415 3.87 -1.25 13.91
C VAL A 415 4.93 -2.35 13.86
N PHE A 416 6.05 -2.17 14.56
CA PHE A 416 7.11 -3.17 14.60
C PHE A 416 6.60 -4.52 15.14
N ALA A 417 5.78 -4.52 16.20
CA ALA A 417 5.23 -5.75 16.77
C ALA A 417 4.34 -6.54 15.79
N ARG A 418 3.71 -5.83 14.84
CA ARG A 418 2.87 -6.39 13.78
C ARG A 418 3.67 -6.96 12.59
N LEU A 419 4.97 -6.68 12.49
CA LEU A 419 5.81 -7.25 11.43
C LEU A 419 5.85 -8.79 11.52
N PRO A 420 5.77 -9.49 10.38
CA PRO A 420 6.04 -10.93 10.31
C PRO A 420 7.43 -11.28 10.84
N THR A 421 7.58 -12.46 11.42
CA THR A 421 8.89 -12.96 11.86
C THR A 421 9.68 -13.56 10.70
N LEU A 422 11.01 -13.66 10.82
CA LEU A 422 11.90 -14.33 9.86
C LEU A 422 11.74 -15.87 9.78
N ASP A 423 10.70 -16.44 10.36
CA ASP A 423 10.51 -17.91 10.37
C ASP A 423 10.21 -18.42 8.96
N GLY A 424 11.05 -19.32 8.46
CA GLY A 424 10.95 -19.86 7.10
C GLY A 424 11.34 -18.89 5.98
N VAL A 425 11.81 -17.67 6.29
CA VAL A 425 12.15 -16.64 5.28
C VAL A 425 13.60 -16.20 5.43
N ARG A 426 14.31 -16.12 4.30
CA ARG A 426 15.67 -15.53 4.22
C ARG A 426 15.64 -14.36 3.26
N PRO A 427 15.47 -13.12 3.75
CA PRO A 427 15.45 -11.94 2.90
C PRO A 427 16.82 -11.72 2.25
N LEU A 428 16.82 -11.21 1.02
CA LEU A 428 18.05 -10.88 0.28
C LEU A 428 18.65 -9.58 0.84
N THR A 429 19.85 -9.65 1.41
CA THR A 429 20.51 -8.48 2.01
C THR A 429 21.58 -7.91 1.10
N TYR A 430 21.58 -6.59 0.93
CA TYR A 430 22.53 -5.86 0.10
C TYR A 430 22.54 -4.36 0.49
N CYS A 431 23.58 -3.61 0.14
CA CYS A 431 23.66 -2.18 0.44
C CYS A 431 24.44 -1.47 -0.66
N ASN A 432 23.74 -0.81 -1.59
CA ASN A 432 24.33 -0.04 -2.69
C ASN A 432 24.18 1.48 -2.49
N ALA A 433 23.60 1.92 -1.36
CA ALA A 433 23.46 3.33 -1.03
C ALA A 433 24.83 3.99 -0.79
N SER A 434 24.91 5.31 -1.00
CA SER A 434 26.16 6.07 -0.93
C SER A 434 26.82 6.10 0.47
N TRP A 435 26.06 5.76 1.52
CA TRP A 435 26.55 5.66 2.90
C TRP A 435 27.01 4.24 3.28
N CYS A 436 26.84 3.27 2.39
CA CYS A 436 27.32 1.90 2.59
C CYS A 436 28.86 1.89 2.51
N ASN A 437 29.51 1.38 3.55
CA ASN A 437 30.98 1.32 3.69
C ASN A 437 31.55 -0.08 3.39
N GLY A 438 30.72 -1.02 2.92
CA GLY A 438 31.05 -2.43 2.78
C GLY A 438 31.03 -3.19 4.11
N PRO A 439 31.03 -4.54 4.09
CA PRO A 439 30.98 -5.36 5.30
C PRO A 439 32.26 -5.17 6.13
N GLY A 440 32.13 -4.69 7.36
CA GLY A 440 33.21 -4.52 8.33
C GLY A 440 32.85 -5.04 9.72
N PRO A 441 33.82 -5.24 10.63
CA PRO A 441 33.52 -5.65 12.00
C PRO A 441 32.74 -4.54 12.74
N THR A 442 31.71 -4.94 13.48
CA THR A 442 30.85 -4.03 14.26
C THR A 442 31.69 -3.08 15.12
N PRO A 443 31.50 -1.74 15.02
CA PRO A 443 32.26 -0.79 15.81
C PRO A 443 32.00 -1.01 17.30
N THR A 444 32.90 -1.70 18.00
CA THR A 444 32.77 -1.86 19.45
C THR A 444 32.78 -0.46 20.09
N PRO A 445 31.73 -0.02 20.81
CA PRO A 445 31.72 1.27 21.48
C PRO A 445 32.68 1.20 22.68
N ARG A 446 33.97 1.51 22.49
CA ARG A 446 34.84 1.87 23.60
C ARG A 446 34.61 3.35 23.88
N GLY A 447 33.89 3.64 24.96
CA GLY A 447 33.45 4.98 25.35
C GLY A 447 34.58 5.98 25.56
N GLY A 448 34.94 6.72 24.50
CA GLY A 448 35.80 7.89 24.55
C GLY A 448 35.33 8.90 23.49
N SER A 449 35.14 10.16 23.91
CA SER A 449 34.59 11.22 23.06
C SER A 449 35.55 11.61 21.93
N ALA A 450 34.99 12.07 20.81
CA ALA A 450 35.70 12.36 19.55
C ALA A 450 36.76 13.48 19.64
N VAL A 451 36.88 14.17 20.76
CA VAL A 451 37.81 15.31 20.95
C VAL A 451 39.17 14.86 21.52
N GLU A 452 39.25 13.72 22.21
CA GLU A 452 40.46 13.30 22.90
C GLU A 452 41.51 12.64 21.96
N ARG A 453 41.07 12.14 20.80
CA ARG A 453 41.97 11.52 19.80
C ARG A 453 42.79 12.52 18.97
N LEU A 454 42.53 13.82 19.11
CA LEU A 454 43.23 14.87 18.35
C LEU A 454 44.46 15.46 19.06
N VAL A 455 44.78 15.07 20.31
CA VAL A 455 45.71 15.86 21.14
C VAL A 455 47.00 15.14 21.59
N LEU A 456 47.14 13.81 21.58
CA LEU A 456 48.33 13.19 22.19
C LEU A 456 48.98 12.09 21.36
N GLY A 457 49.96 12.50 20.54
CA GLY A 457 51.03 11.64 20.02
C GLY A 457 52.32 11.72 20.87
N ALA A 458 53.15 10.68 20.74
CA ALA A 458 54.55 10.46 21.16
C ALA A 458 54.70 9.30 22.18
N GLY A 459 55.59 8.31 22.07
CA GLY A 459 56.65 7.95 21.11
C GLY A 459 57.55 6.86 21.74
N THR A 460 58.30 6.09 20.93
CA THR A 460 59.71 5.62 21.09
C THR A 460 60.06 4.49 20.11
N ALA A 461 61.34 4.42 19.70
CA ALA A 461 61.83 3.91 18.41
C ALA A 461 62.58 2.56 18.44
N VAL A 462 62.58 1.81 17.31
CA VAL A 462 63.66 0.98 16.67
C VAL A 462 63.19 0.56 15.23
N PRO A 463 64.03 0.04 14.31
CA PRO A 463 64.94 0.69 13.34
C PRO A 463 64.41 0.76 11.87
N ASP A 464 65.08 1.60 11.06
CA ASP A 464 65.06 1.77 9.59
C ASP A 464 64.16 0.84 8.74
N VAL A 465 62.91 1.27 8.55
CA VAL A 465 62.02 0.85 7.46
C VAL A 465 61.51 2.16 6.86
N GLN A 466 61.57 2.31 5.54
CA GLN A 466 61.09 3.52 4.87
C GLN A 466 59.66 3.81 5.30
N THR A 467 59.46 4.93 5.98
CA THR A 467 58.14 5.33 6.46
C THR A 467 57.32 5.92 5.31
N VAL A 468 56.00 5.88 5.41
CA VAL A 468 55.08 6.48 4.42
C VAL A 468 55.42 7.97 4.19
N GLU A 469 55.86 8.67 5.23
CA GLU A 469 56.39 10.04 5.14
C GLU A 469 57.63 10.17 4.22
N GLU A 470 58.56 9.21 4.23
CA GLU A 470 59.73 9.24 3.34
C GLU A 470 59.35 8.97 1.89
N VAL A 471 58.42 8.04 1.62
CA VAL A 471 57.92 7.80 0.25
C VAL A 471 57.18 9.04 -0.28
N ARG A 472 56.43 9.73 0.58
CA ARG A 472 55.69 10.96 0.24
C ARG A 472 56.62 12.12 -0.14
N GLU A 473 57.69 12.35 0.62
CA GLU A 473 58.64 13.43 0.36
C GLU A 473 59.53 13.18 -0.86
N THR A 474 59.74 11.91 -1.23
CA THR A 474 60.67 11.55 -2.32
C THR A 474 60.00 11.42 -3.69
N THR A 475 58.69 11.13 -3.75
CA THR A 475 58.00 10.79 -5.02
C THR A 475 57.01 11.84 -5.53
N GLY A 476 56.55 12.77 -4.69
CA GLY A 476 55.58 13.80 -5.09
C GLY A 476 54.16 13.28 -5.35
N LYS A 477 53.86 12.03 -4.95
CA LYS A 477 52.53 11.41 -5.09
C LYS A 477 51.55 11.91 -4.03
N THR A 478 50.26 11.95 -4.37
CA THR A 478 49.19 12.32 -3.44
C THR A 478 48.75 11.11 -2.63
N GLN A 479 48.75 11.24 -1.30
CA GLN A 479 48.31 10.16 -0.41
C GLN A 479 46.78 10.08 -0.35
N VAL A 480 46.23 8.89 -0.54
CA VAL A 480 44.80 8.57 -0.43
C VAL A 480 44.60 7.35 0.49
N SER A 481 43.40 7.19 1.06
CA SER A 481 43.08 6.02 1.88
C SER A 481 42.58 4.84 1.04
N TRP A 482 42.48 3.67 1.66
CA TRP A 482 41.98 2.44 1.05
C TRP A 482 40.64 2.58 0.28
N ASN A 483 39.78 3.54 0.64
CA ASN A 483 38.51 3.83 -0.06
C ASN A 483 38.70 4.27 -1.52
N HIS A 484 39.90 4.73 -1.86
CA HIS A 484 40.28 5.11 -3.22
C HIS A 484 40.84 3.94 -4.03
N ILE A 485 40.92 2.74 -3.45
CA ILE A 485 41.41 1.55 -4.16
C ILE A 485 40.21 0.79 -4.72
N ARG A 486 40.21 0.60 -6.03
CA ARG A 486 39.26 -0.28 -6.71
C ARG A 486 39.88 -1.66 -6.88
N VAL A 487 39.17 -2.68 -6.42
CA VAL A 487 39.66 -4.06 -6.36
C VAL A 487 38.86 -4.94 -7.30
N THR A 488 39.53 -5.54 -8.28
CA THR A 488 38.94 -6.55 -9.18
C THR A 488 39.42 -7.93 -8.78
N TYR A 489 38.51 -8.77 -8.28
CA TYR A 489 38.80 -10.11 -7.77
C TYR A 489 38.91 -11.12 -8.91
N LEU A 490 40.02 -11.87 -8.98
CA LEU A 490 40.28 -12.82 -10.07
C LEU A 490 40.27 -14.27 -9.61
N LEU A 491 41.02 -14.60 -8.55
CA LEU A 491 41.14 -15.96 -8.04
C LEU A 491 41.29 -15.98 -6.53
N ASP A 492 40.34 -16.60 -5.85
CA ASP A 492 40.39 -16.89 -4.41
C ASP A 492 41.34 -18.07 -4.13
N ARG A 493 42.18 -17.92 -3.10
CA ARG A 493 43.12 -18.94 -2.60
C ARG A 493 42.94 -19.11 -1.09
N PRO A 494 41.83 -19.73 -0.64
CA PRO A 494 41.51 -19.83 0.77
C PRO A 494 42.54 -20.67 1.53
N GLU A 495 43.23 -21.60 0.85
CA GLU A 495 44.32 -22.38 1.44
C GLU A 495 45.54 -21.54 1.85
N ALA A 496 45.70 -20.36 1.25
CA ALA A 496 46.78 -19.42 1.53
C ALA A 496 46.31 -18.19 2.34
N GLY A 497 45.01 -18.07 2.61
CA GLY A 497 44.41 -16.88 3.23
C GLY A 497 44.58 -15.61 2.39
N ALA A 498 44.62 -15.76 1.06
CA ALA A 498 44.90 -14.68 0.12
C ALA A 498 44.04 -14.77 -1.14
N VAL A 499 44.03 -13.69 -1.92
CA VAL A 499 43.32 -13.58 -3.20
C VAL A 499 44.20 -12.90 -4.24
N GLN A 500 44.03 -13.29 -5.49
CA GLN A 500 44.62 -12.62 -6.63
C GLN A 500 43.69 -11.51 -7.10
N VAL A 501 44.18 -10.28 -7.06
CA VAL A 501 43.43 -9.06 -7.37
C VAL A 501 44.17 -8.20 -8.37
N ALA A 502 43.43 -7.63 -9.32
CA ALA A 502 43.89 -6.49 -10.10
C ALA A 502 43.46 -5.19 -9.39
N LEU A 503 44.39 -4.25 -9.26
CA LEU A 503 44.21 -3.04 -8.45
C LEU A 503 44.30 -1.78 -9.30
N GLU A 504 43.40 -0.84 -9.04
CA GLU A 504 43.45 0.55 -9.52
C GLU A 504 43.35 1.50 -8.32
N ILE A 505 43.93 2.69 -8.44
CA ILE A 505 43.89 3.75 -7.42
C ILE A 505 43.26 5.02 -7.99
N CYS A 506 42.29 5.59 -7.28
CA CYS A 506 41.38 6.60 -7.82
C CYS A 506 41.58 7.97 -7.15
N ALA A 507 41.34 9.04 -7.89
CA ALA A 507 41.40 10.40 -7.34
C ALA A 507 40.30 10.68 -6.29
N GLU A 508 39.18 9.97 -6.38
CA GLU A 508 37.96 10.19 -5.61
C GLU A 508 37.32 8.85 -5.20
N THR A 509 36.62 8.85 -4.05
CA THR A 509 36.02 7.64 -3.46
C THR A 509 34.84 7.07 -4.26
N ALA A 510 34.28 7.84 -5.20
CA ALA A 510 33.28 7.34 -6.14
C ALA A 510 33.88 6.37 -7.19
N GLN A 511 35.22 6.24 -7.25
CA GLN A 511 35.95 5.30 -8.10
C GLN A 511 35.66 5.43 -9.62
N ILE A 512 35.40 6.64 -10.08
CA ILE A 512 35.09 6.93 -11.50
C ILE A 512 36.37 7.13 -12.32
N ASN A 513 37.38 7.80 -11.76
CA ASN A 513 38.63 8.13 -12.42
C ASN A 513 39.81 7.51 -11.67
N CYS A 514 40.31 6.39 -12.20
CA CYS A 514 41.33 5.55 -11.57
C CYS A 514 42.53 5.32 -12.51
N GLU A 515 43.70 5.15 -11.91
CA GLU A 515 44.93 4.78 -12.60
C GLU A 515 45.40 3.38 -12.15
N PRO A 516 46.12 2.63 -13.01
CA PRO A 516 46.64 1.31 -12.66
C PRO A 516 47.63 1.37 -11.48
N VAL A 517 47.59 0.35 -10.62
CA VAL A 517 48.61 0.18 -9.58
C VAL A 517 49.90 -0.37 -10.18
N ASN A 518 50.97 0.42 -10.04
CA ASN A 518 52.31 0.13 -10.54
C ASN A 518 53.07 -0.84 -9.63
N SER A 519 52.89 -0.75 -8.31
CA SER A 519 53.58 -1.61 -7.35
C SER A 519 52.86 -1.69 -6.01
N VAL A 520 53.04 -2.82 -5.31
CA VAL A 520 52.58 -3.03 -3.92
C VAL A 520 53.79 -3.40 -3.07
N LEU A 521 54.13 -2.59 -2.06
CA LEU A 521 55.23 -2.85 -1.12
C LEU A 521 54.70 -3.49 0.16
N ASP A 522 55.24 -4.63 0.57
CA ASP A 522 55.01 -5.23 1.88
C ASP A 522 55.91 -4.54 2.91
N GLN A 523 55.33 -3.71 3.78
CA GLN A 523 56.07 -2.94 4.79
C GLN A 523 56.71 -3.81 5.86
N THR A 524 56.07 -4.94 6.20
CA THR A 524 56.58 -5.88 7.21
C THR A 524 57.87 -6.53 6.73
N LEU A 525 57.94 -6.86 5.44
CA LEU A 525 59.09 -7.53 4.83
C LEU A 525 60.06 -6.57 4.12
N GLY A 526 59.65 -5.34 3.84
CA GLY A 526 60.42 -4.36 3.07
C GLY A 526 60.64 -4.78 1.60
N VAL A 527 59.74 -5.58 1.03
CA VAL A 527 59.87 -6.12 -0.34
C VAL A 527 58.60 -5.88 -1.15
N PHE A 528 58.75 -5.61 -2.45
CA PHE A 528 57.61 -5.50 -3.35
C PHE A 528 56.95 -6.87 -3.56
N LYS A 529 55.62 -6.93 -3.48
CA LYS A 529 54.84 -8.10 -3.84
C LYS A 529 55.06 -8.38 -5.33
N PRO A 530 55.33 -9.64 -5.71
CA PRO A 530 55.52 -9.99 -7.11
C PRO A 530 54.21 -9.84 -7.89
N VAL A 531 54.30 -9.37 -9.12
CA VAL A 531 53.18 -9.41 -10.07
C VAL A 531 52.99 -10.87 -10.49
N VAL A 532 51.86 -11.46 -10.13
CA VAL A 532 51.55 -12.88 -10.41
C VAL A 532 50.90 -13.08 -11.78
N GLY A 533 50.42 -12.01 -12.40
CA GLY A 533 49.81 -12.01 -13.72
C GLY A 533 49.40 -10.61 -14.18
N VAL A 534 48.77 -10.54 -15.35
CA VAL A 534 48.19 -9.30 -15.90
C VAL A 534 46.76 -9.58 -16.34
N PHE A 535 45.81 -8.72 -15.95
CA PHE A 535 44.40 -8.83 -16.31
C PHE A 535 43.93 -7.48 -16.88
N GLU A 536 43.46 -7.47 -18.13
CA GLU A 536 43.03 -6.25 -18.83
C GLU A 536 44.06 -5.10 -18.83
N GLY A 537 45.35 -5.44 -18.78
CA GLY A 537 46.45 -4.48 -18.71
C GLY A 537 46.81 -4.02 -17.29
N LEU A 538 46.10 -4.48 -16.27
CA LEU A 538 46.39 -4.23 -14.86
C LEU A 538 47.28 -5.33 -14.27
N ASN A 539 48.21 -4.94 -13.41
CA ASN A 539 49.03 -5.89 -12.65
C ASN A 539 48.18 -6.63 -11.62
N VAL A 540 48.36 -7.95 -11.55
CA VAL A 540 47.70 -8.81 -10.57
C VAL A 540 48.65 -9.09 -9.42
N TYR A 541 48.17 -8.89 -8.19
CA TYR A 541 48.89 -9.15 -6.96
C TYR A 541 48.16 -10.18 -6.10
N GLU A 542 48.92 -10.94 -5.31
CA GLU A 542 48.36 -11.81 -4.27
C GLU A 542 48.38 -11.06 -2.93
N VAL A 543 47.19 -10.82 -2.37
CA VAL A 543 47.00 -10.01 -1.15
C VAL A 543 46.11 -10.75 -0.16
N SER A 544 46.41 -10.65 1.13
CA SER A 544 45.61 -11.24 2.21
C SER A 544 44.27 -10.54 2.38
N TYR A 545 43.29 -11.26 2.91
CA TYR A 545 41.97 -10.72 3.26
C TYR A 545 42.04 -9.70 4.43
N GLY A 546 41.05 -8.81 4.47
CA GLY A 546 40.83 -7.82 5.51
C GLY A 546 41.49 -6.47 5.25
N TYR A 547 41.44 -5.62 6.28
CA TYR A 547 42.16 -4.35 6.33
C TYR A 547 43.64 -4.62 6.58
N SER A 548 44.51 -4.07 5.74
CA SER A 548 45.95 -4.15 5.95
C SER A 548 46.58 -2.77 5.82
N THR A 549 47.30 -2.37 6.86
CA THR A 549 48.28 -1.28 6.82
C THR A 549 49.70 -1.80 6.59
N GLU A 550 49.86 -3.11 6.38
CA GLU A 550 51.16 -3.75 6.15
C GLU A 550 51.59 -3.66 4.69
N VAL A 551 50.77 -3.07 3.83
CA VAL A 551 51.09 -2.88 2.41
C VAL A 551 50.91 -1.43 1.98
N VAL A 552 51.79 -0.98 1.08
CA VAL A 552 51.67 0.32 0.40
C VAL A 552 51.37 0.09 -1.07
N VAL A 553 50.28 0.67 -1.54
CA VAL A 553 49.80 0.57 -2.92
C VAL A 553 50.18 1.85 -3.66
N GLU A 554 50.92 1.72 -4.76
CA GLU A 554 51.42 2.86 -5.52
C GLU A 554 50.92 2.86 -6.96
N GLY A 555 50.29 3.97 -7.35
CA GLY A 555 50.00 4.32 -8.74
C GLY A 555 51.06 5.24 -9.34
N GLU A 556 50.69 5.95 -10.41
CA GLU A 556 51.49 6.99 -11.05
C GLU A 556 51.44 8.30 -10.24
N SER A 557 50.23 8.74 -9.90
CA SER A 557 49.93 10.00 -9.20
C SER A 557 49.60 9.79 -7.73
N PHE A 558 49.15 8.59 -7.34
CA PHE A 558 48.62 8.32 -6.01
C PHE A 558 49.41 7.25 -5.25
N ILE A 559 49.34 7.34 -3.92
CA ILE A 559 49.87 6.35 -2.99
C ILE A 559 48.86 6.10 -1.87
N SER A 560 48.66 4.84 -1.50
CA SER A 560 47.80 4.47 -0.39
C SER A 560 48.55 3.59 0.60
N PRO A 561 48.61 3.97 1.89
CA PRO A 561 49.33 3.23 2.91
C PRO A 561 48.53 2.05 3.48
N ASP A 562 47.32 1.83 2.97
CA ASP A 562 46.36 0.87 3.46
C ASP A 562 45.53 0.28 2.31
N ILE A 563 45.02 -0.93 2.50
CA ILE A 563 44.09 -1.57 1.57
C ILE A 563 43.05 -2.39 2.33
N TRP A 564 41.86 -2.53 1.75
CA TRP A 564 40.84 -3.46 2.20
C TRP A 564 40.56 -4.50 1.12
N ILE A 565 40.71 -5.78 1.46
CA ILE A 565 40.39 -6.90 0.57
C ILE A 565 39.29 -7.74 1.21
N SER A 566 38.13 -7.83 0.55
CA SER A 566 36.98 -8.56 1.07
C SER A 566 37.19 -10.07 1.01
N ASP A 567 36.83 -10.76 2.09
CA ASP A 567 36.83 -12.22 2.16
C ASP A 567 35.64 -12.79 1.36
N PRO A 568 35.84 -13.67 0.37
CA PRO A 568 34.79 -14.26 -0.42
C PRO A 568 33.89 -15.23 0.35
N THR A 569 34.28 -15.69 1.54
CA THR A 569 33.39 -16.45 2.43
C THR A 569 32.31 -15.58 3.11
N LEU A 570 32.42 -14.25 2.96
CA LEU A 570 31.42 -13.25 3.38
C LEU A 570 30.53 -12.78 2.21
N ARG A 571 30.53 -13.49 1.06
CA ARG A 571 29.68 -13.22 -0.12
C ARG A 571 28.52 -14.19 -0.26
#